data_AF-A0A6N2R518-F1
#
_entry.id   AF-A0A6N2R518-F1
#
_cell.length_a   1.000
_cell.length_b   1.000
_cell.length_c   1.000
_cell.angle_alpha   90.00
_cell.angle_beta   90.00
_cell.angle_gamma   90.00
#
_symmetry.space_group_name_H-M   'P 1'
#
loop_
_entity.id
_entity.type
_entity.pdbx_description
1 polymer ?
#
loop_
_entity_poly.entity_id
_entity_poly.type
_entity_poly.pdbx_seq_one_letter_code
_entity_poly.pdbx_strand_id
1 'polypeptide(L)'
;MQNTETSWKTEGTVSESELERKLASILQNTEGVGRVQVLLMTGGEQKGFYDTDTEAVTGILIAAEGADDPVTKRNIQQAVMALFQIEAHKIKIMKMK
;
A
#
# COMPACT_ATOMS: atom_id res chain seq x y z
N MET A 1 -19.47 -30.66 3.49
CA MET A 1 -19.06 -29.44 4.23
C MET A 1 -18.16 -28.65 3.31
N GLN A 2 -18.65 -27.53 2.80
CA GLN A 2 -17.93 -26.68 1.83
C GLN A 2 -17.18 -25.61 2.64
N ASN A 3 -15.86 -25.57 2.53
CA ASN A 3 -15.07 -24.42 2.94
C ASN A 3 -13.90 -24.28 1.97
N THR A 4 -14.18 -23.69 0.80
CA THR A 4 -13.14 -23.27 -0.14
C THR A 4 -12.65 -21.91 0.33
N GLU A 5 -11.52 -21.89 1.03
CA GLU A 5 -10.81 -20.66 1.38
C GLU A 5 -10.52 -19.90 0.08
N THR A 6 -11.15 -18.74 -0.05
CA THR A 6 -11.06 -17.85 -1.19
C THR A 6 -9.61 -17.40 -1.35
N SER A 7 -8.91 -18.05 -2.29
CA SER A 7 -7.66 -17.57 -2.86
C SER A 7 -7.96 -16.27 -3.59
N TRP A 8 -7.52 -15.14 -3.02
CA TRP A 8 -7.48 -13.89 -3.75
C TRP A 8 -6.32 -13.97 -4.74
N LYS A 9 -6.55 -14.65 -5.87
CA LYS A 9 -5.73 -14.49 -7.07
C LYS A 9 -6.19 -13.20 -7.77
N THR A 10 -5.48 -12.11 -7.52
CA THR A 10 -5.61 -10.91 -8.33
C THR A 10 -4.83 -11.14 -9.62
N GLU A 11 -5.53 -11.48 -10.71
CA GLU A 11 -4.97 -11.58 -12.08
C GLU A 11 -4.71 -10.19 -12.71
N GLY A 12 -4.06 -9.30 -11.97
CA GLY A 12 -3.44 -8.11 -12.53
C GLY A 12 -1.95 -8.36 -12.58
N THR A 13 -1.33 -8.25 -13.76
CA THR A 13 0.13 -8.12 -13.87
C THR A 13 0.61 -7.00 -12.96
N VAL A 14 1.09 -7.36 -11.76
CA VAL A 14 1.64 -6.41 -10.79
C VAL A 14 3.02 -6.02 -11.31
N SER A 15 3.06 -5.00 -12.15
CA SER A 15 4.28 -4.24 -12.37
C SER A 15 4.59 -3.53 -11.04
N GLU A 16 5.37 -4.18 -10.19
CA GLU A 16 5.74 -3.63 -8.89
C GLU A 16 6.53 -2.34 -9.11
N SER A 17 5.87 -1.21 -8.85
CA SER A 17 6.38 0.11 -9.17
C SER A 17 7.59 0.44 -8.30
N GLU A 18 8.49 1.29 -8.78
CA GLU A 18 9.62 1.74 -7.97
C GLU A 18 9.15 2.44 -6.68
N LEU A 19 7.98 3.09 -6.73
CA LEU A 19 7.35 3.71 -5.57
C LEU A 19 6.91 2.68 -4.53
N GLU A 20 6.34 1.55 -4.94
CA GLU A 20 5.99 0.44 -4.03
C GLU A 20 7.22 -0.12 -3.33
N ARG A 21 8.31 -0.37 -4.08
CA ARG A 21 9.56 -0.89 -3.52
C ARG A 21 10.19 0.07 -2.52
N LYS A 22 10.26 1.36 -2.87
CA LYS A 22 10.81 2.40 -1.99
C LYS A 22 9.99 2.52 -0.71
N LEU A 23 8.66 2.53 -0.83
CA LEU A 23 7.78 2.58 0.34
C LEU A 23 7.97 1.35 1.22
N ALA A 24 7.96 0.14 0.64
CA ALA A 24 8.20 -1.09 1.37
C ALA A 24 9.55 -1.07 2.11
N SER A 25 10.62 -0.62 1.44
CA SER A 25 11.96 -0.53 2.02
C SER A 25 12.02 0.44 3.20
N ILE A 26 11.37 1.60 3.12
CA ILE A 26 11.32 2.55 4.23
C ILE A 26 10.55 1.96 5.42
N LEU A 27 9.40 1.34 5.16
CA LEU A 27 8.57 0.75 6.21
C LEU A 27 9.27 -0.42 6.92
N GLN A 28 10.01 -1.26 6.19
CA GLN A 28 10.81 -2.37 6.76
C GLN A 28 11.91 -1.92 7.73
N ASN A 29 12.37 -0.66 7.63
CA ASN A 29 13.35 -0.10 8.55
C ASN A 29 12.73 0.46 9.84
N THR A 30 11.39 0.39 9.99
CA THR A 30 10.70 0.83 11.20
C THR A 30 10.73 -0.28 12.25
N GLU A 31 11.04 0.07 13.50
CA GLU A 31 11.07 -0.88 14.62
C GLU A 31 9.72 -1.60 14.77
N GLY A 32 9.76 -2.93 14.87
CA GLY A 32 8.56 -3.78 14.96
C GLY A 32 7.88 -4.11 13.62
N VAL A 33 8.38 -3.59 12.49
CA VAL A 33 7.90 -3.94 11.15
C VAL A 33 8.80 -5.01 10.54
N GLY A 34 8.22 -6.17 10.23
CA GLY A 34 8.93 -7.26 9.53
C GLY A 34 8.78 -7.15 8.02
N ARG A 35 8.38 -8.24 7.36
CA ARG A 35 8.07 -8.22 5.92
C ARG A 35 6.93 -7.26 5.61
N VAL A 36 7.06 -6.56 4.48
CA VAL A 36 6.09 -5.58 4.00
C VAL A 36 5.82 -5.82 2.52
N GLN A 37 4.56 -5.79 2.12
CA GLN A 37 4.09 -5.76 0.75
C GLN A 37 3.18 -4.54 0.56
N VAL A 38 3.42 -3.79 -0.51
CA VAL A 38 2.69 -2.56 -0.83
C VAL A 38 2.06 -2.72 -2.19
N LEU A 39 0.80 -2.29 -2.32
CA LEU A 39 0.09 -2.15 -3.57
C LEU A 39 -0.43 -0.71 -3.68
N LEU A 40 0.00 0.00 -4.71
CA LEU A 40 -0.49 1.33 -5.07
C LEU A 40 -1.65 1.17 -6.06
N MET A 41 -2.76 1.81 -5.75
CA MET A 41 -3.88 1.94 -6.67
C MET A 41 -3.79 3.33 -7.30
N THR A 42 -3.25 3.40 -8.51
CA THR A 42 -3.27 4.63 -9.31
C THR A 42 -4.58 4.70 -10.09
N GLY A 43 -5.17 5.88 -10.14
CA GLY A 43 -6.43 6.12 -10.84
C GLY A 43 -6.61 7.60 -11.10
N GLY A 44 -6.92 7.93 -12.35
CA GLY A 44 -7.19 9.29 -12.77
C GLY A 44 -8.15 9.29 -13.95
N GLU A 45 -9.13 10.18 -13.92
CA GLU A 45 -9.77 10.62 -15.14
C GLU A 45 -8.69 11.29 -15.98
N GLN A 46 -8.56 10.90 -17.26
CA GLN A 46 -7.64 11.52 -18.21
C GLN A 46 -7.90 13.04 -18.23
N LYS A 47 -7.12 13.81 -17.47
CA LYS A 47 -7.13 15.26 -17.53
C LYS A 47 -6.24 15.65 -18.72
N GLY A 48 -6.88 16.21 -19.73
CA GLY A 48 -6.39 16.25 -21.11
C GLY A 48 -5.01 16.88 -21.33
N PHE A 49 -4.35 16.37 -22.39
CA PHE A 49 -3.33 16.92 -23.31
C PHE A 49 -2.20 17.86 -22.84
N TYR A 50 -2.21 18.45 -21.65
CA TYR A 50 -1.19 19.39 -21.17
C TYR A 50 -0.71 19.17 -19.73
N ASP A 51 -1.19 18.16 -19.02
CA ASP A 51 -0.64 17.79 -17.71
C ASP A 51 0.26 16.57 -17.87
N THR A 52 1.54 16.76 -17.57
CA THR A 52 2.55 15.72 -17.41
C THR A 52 1.97 14.57 -16.56
N ASP A 53 1.99 13.34 -17.10
CA ASP A 53 1.45 12.11 -16.49
C ASP A 53 1.81 11.94 -15.01
N THR A 54 1.00 12.54 -14.13
CA THR A 54 1.06 12.29 -12.69
C THR A 54 -0.12 11.37 -12.39
N GLU A 55 0.14 10.07 -12.52
CA GLU A 55 -0.79 9.03 -12.08
C GLU A 55 -1.15 9.30 -10.62
N ALA A 56 -2.33 9.85 -10.37
CA ALA A 56 -2.75 10.20 -9.03
C ALA A 56 -2.94 8.91 -8.22
N VAL A 57 -2.27 8.82 -7.08
CA VAL A 57 -2.45 7.70 -6.15
C VAL A 57 -3.83 7.83 -5.49
N THR A 58 -4.74 6.94 -5.85
CA THR A 58 -6.12 6.91 -5.33
C THR A 58 -6.24 6.12 -4.04
N GLY A 59 -5.35 5.15 -3.83
CA GLY A 59 -5.35 4.32 -2.64
C GLY A 59 -4.04 3.55 -2.48
N ILE A 60 -3.76 3.15 -1.24
CA ILE A 60 -2.60 2.32 -0.90
C ILE A 60 -3.06 1.18 0.00
N LEU A 61 -2.71 -0.05 -0.37
CA LEU A 61 -2.87 -1.23 0.45
C LEU A 61 -1.51 -1.72 0.92
N ILE A 62 -1.38 -1.92 2.23
CA ILE A 62 -0.14 -2.30 2.89
C ILE A 62 -0.40 -3.54 3.70
N ALA A 63 0.31 -4.61 3.39
CA ALA A 63 0.40 -5.78 4.23
C ALA A 63 1.74 -5.72 4.95
N ALA A 64 1.74 -5.77 6.28
CA ALA A 64 2.98 -5.75 7.06
C ALA A 64 2.92 -6.73 8.24
N GLU A 65 4.06 -7.36 8.54
CA GLU A 65 4.28 -8.04 9.81
C GLU A 65 4.36 -7.01 10.94
N GLY A 66 3.77 -7.33 12.10
CA GLY A 66 3.67 -6.40 13.23
C GLY A 66 2.54 -5.37 13.10
N ALA A 67 1.73 -5.41 12.04
CA ALA A 67 0.58 -4.50 11.86
C ALA A 67 -0.65 -4.83 12.75
N ASP A 68 -0.54 -5.82 13.63
CA ASP A 68 -1.44 -6.03 14.78
C ASP A 68 -1.13 -5.09 15.94
N ASP A 69 0.13 -4.66 16.08
CA ASP A 69 0.49 -3.66 17.08
C ASP A 69 -0.08 -2.27 16.68
N PRO A 70 -0.88 -1.62 17.56
CA PRO A 70 -1.47 -0.32 17.26
C PRO A 70 -0.44 0.79 17.02
N VAL A 71 0.73 0.73 17.67
CA VAL A 71 1.80 1.72 17.52
C VAL A 71 2.44 1.56 16.16
N THR A 72 2.80 0.33 15.78
CA THR A 72 3.32 -0.03 14.45
C THR A 72 2.34 0.37 13.34
N LYS A 73 1.06 0.01 13.47
CA LYS A 73 0.03 0.38 12.48
C LYS A 73 -0.07 1.90 12.32
N ARG A 74 -0.02 2.66 13.43
CA ARG A 74 -0.04 4.12 13.39
C ARG A 74 1.21 4.67 12.71
N ASN A 75 2.40 4.17 13.04
CA ASN A 75 3.67 4.60 12.45
C ASN A 75 3.68 4.40 10.93
N ILE A 76 3.27 3.22 10.46
CA ILE A 76 3.13 2.91 9.03
C ILE A 76 2.17 3.91 8.38
N GLN A 77 0.99 4.13 8.97
CA GLN A 77 0.01 5.05 8.40
C GLN A 77 0.55 6.49 8.29
N GLN A 78 1.22 6.99 9.33
CA GLN A 78 1.81 8.34 9.32
C GLN A 78 2.91 8.48 8.28
N ALA A 79 3.80 7.48 8.16
CA ALA A 79 4.86 7.48 7.15
C ALA A 79 4.27 7.57 5.74
N VAL A 80 3.23 6.78 5.45
CA VAL A 80 2.58 6.75 4.14
C VAL A 80 1.88 8.07 3.82
N MET A 81 1.17 8.64 4.80
CA MET A 81 0.54 9.97 4.66
C MET A 81 1.58 11.05 4.34
N ALA A 82 2.73 11.03 5.02
CA ALA A 82 3.79 12.02 4.81
C ALA A 82 4.50 11.85 3.45
N LEU A 83 4.73 10.61 3.02
CA LEU A 83 5.48 10.31 1.79
C LEU A 83 4.65 10.50 0.52
N PHE A 84 3.36 10.14 0.55
CA PHE A 84 2.49 10.16 -0.64
C PHE A 84 1.44 11.27 -0.61
N GLN A 85 1.37 12.06 0.47
CA GLN A 85 0.38 13.13 0.66
C GLN A 85 -1.07 12.64 0.48
N ILE A 86 -1.34 11.38 0.82
CA ILE A 86 -2.67 10.80 0.75
C ILE A 86 -3.36 10.81 2.11
N GLU A 87 -4.69 10.80 2.07
CA GLU A 87 -5.51 10.84 3.26
C GLU A 87 -5.60 9.46 3.92
N ALA A 88 -5.69 9.43 5.26
CA ALA A 88 -5.73 8.19 6.04
C ALA A 88 -6.82 7.20 5.59
N HIS A 89 -7.96 7.69 5.13
CA HIS A 89 -9.08 6.85 4.68
C HIS A 89 -8.81 6.12 3.35
N LYS A 90 -7.77 6.53 2.60
CA LYS A 90 -7.30 5.89 1.37
C LYS A 90 -6.22 4.84 1.62
N ILE A 91 -5.82 4.65 2.88
CA ILE A 91 -4.80 3.70 3.30
C ILE A 91 -5.46 2.52 3.99
N LYS A 92 -5.18 1.32 3.49
CA LYS A 92 -5.59 0.07 4.13
C LYS A 92 -4.37 -0.70 4.62
N ILE A 93 -4.25 -0.86 5.94
CA ILE A 93 -3.19 -1.66 6.56
C ILE A 93 -3.75 -3.00 7.03
N MET A 94 -3.11 -4.09 6.59
CA MET A 94 -3.47 -5.46 6.90
C MET A 94 -2.30 -6.17 7.58
N LYS A 95 -2.60 -7.09 8.51
CA LYS A 95 -1.60 -7.97 9.10
C LYS A 95 -1.22 -9.06 8.10
N MET A 96 0.08 -9.26 7.91
CA MET A 96 0.62 -10.46 7.25
C MET A 96 0.68 -11.63 8.25
N LYS A 97 0.43 -12.84 7.75
CA LYS A 97 0.63 -14.09 8.49
C LYS A 97 2.09 -14.55 8.39
#